data_AF-A0A453SSY2-F1
#
_entry.id   AF-A0A453SSY2-F1
#
_cell.length_a   1.000
_cell.length_b   1.000
_cell.length_c   1.000
_cell.angle_alpha   90.00
_cell.angle_beta   90.00
_cell.angle_gamma   90.00
#
_symmetry.space_group_name_H-M   'P 1'
#
loop_
_entity.id
_entity.type
_entity.pdbx_description
1 polymer ?
#
loop_
_entity_poly.entity_id
_entity_poly.type
_entity_poly.pdbx_seq_one_letter_code
_entity_poly.pdbx_strand_id
1 'polypeptide(L)'
;MAEVRDVTRSFFQLPLEEKRKIRLTPRTGYRGYQRVGENITNGKLDKHEAIDVSSATPHHVGVFFFFSTEMYRDIIPQSQSYNL
;
A
#
# COMPACT_ATOMS: atom_id res chain seq x y z
N MET A 1 16.97 -8.40 2.46
CA MET A 1 16.01 -7.56 3.22
C MET A 1 16.12 -6.08 2.90
N ALA A 2 17.32 -5.48 2.84
CA ALA A 2 17.49 -4.06 2.47
C ALA A 2 16.86 -3.73 1.10
N GLU A 3 17.11 -4.55 0.08
CA GLU A 3 16.57 -4.36 -1.27
C GLU A 3 15.04 -4.26 -1.32
N VAL A 4 14.32 -5.19 -0.68
CA VAL A 4 12.86 -5.17 -0.60
C VAL A 4 12.38 -3.87 0.05
N ARG A 5 12.97 -3.49 1.18
CA ARG A 5 12.59 -2.27 1.90
C ARG A 5 12.80 -1.02 1.04
N ASP A 6 13.92 -0.95 0.32
CA ASP A 6 14.29 0.22 -0.47
C ASP A 6 13.40 0.34 -1.73
N VAL A 7 13.08 -0.78 -2.38
CA VAL A 7 12.10 -0.85 -3.47
C VAL A 7 10.72 -0.42 -2.98
N THR A 8 10.26 -0.93 -1.84
CA THR A 8 8.94 -0.58 -1.31
C THR A 8 8.85 0.89 -0.91
N ARG A 9 9.89 1.46 -0.28
CA ARG A 9 9.95 2.91 0.01
C ARG A 9 9.89 3.74 -1.27
N SER A 10 10.65 3.34 -2.30
CA SER A 10 10.67 4.03 -3.59
C SER A 10 9.29 4.01 -4.26
N PHE A 11 8.57 2.89 -4.17
CA PHE A 11 7.21 2.78 -4.67
C PHE A 11 6.24 3.73 -3.96
N PHE A 12 6.24 3.76 -2.62
CA PHE A 12 5.28 4.60 -1.87
C PHE A 12 5.53 6.10 -2.01
N GLN A 13 6.75 6.49 -2.40
CA GLN A 13 7.12 7.87 -2.76
C GLN A 13 6.59 8.28 -4.15
N LEU A 14 6.13 7.36 -4.99
CA LEU A 14 5.57 7.70 -6.29
C LEU A 14 4.28 8.53 -6.14
N PRO A 15 3.97 9.40 -7.13
CA PRO A 15 2.68 10.06 -7.19
C PRO A 15 1.52 9.06 -7.16
N LEU A 16 0.38 9.48 -6.60
CA LEU A 16 -0.78 8.61 -6.46
C LEU A 16 -1.25 8.00 -7.80
N GLU A 17 -1.16 8.76 -8.90
CA GLU A 17 -1.50 8.25 -10.24
C GLU A 17 -0.67 7.03 -10.65
N GLU A 18 0.62 7.04 -10.31
CA GLU A 18 1.54 5.94 -10.60
C GLU A 18 1.21 4.73 -9.75
N LYS A 19 0.98 4.94 -8.43
CA LYS A 19 0.61 3.85 -7.51
C LYS A 19 -0.71 3.19 -7.91
N ARG A 20 -1.68 3.96 -8.41
CA ARG A 20 -3.00 3.45 -8.84
C ARG A 20 -2.99 2.61 -10.11
N LYS A 21 -1.91 2.59 -10.90
CA LYS A 21 -1.81 1.72 -12.08
C LYS A 21 -1.92 0.23 -11.72
N ILE A 22 -1.53 -0.13 -10.50
CA ILE A 22 -1.63 -1.49 -9.96
C ILE A 22 -2.72 -1.60 -8.88
N ARG A 23 -3.79 -0.79 -8.93
CA ARG A 23 -4.84 -0.81 -7.91
C ARG A 23 -5.42 -2.21 -7.69
N LEU A 24 -5.67 -2.55 -6.43
CA LEU A 24 -6.36 -3.77 -6.04
C LEU A 24 -7.80 -3.77 -6.58
N THR A 25 -8.14 -4.79 -7.37
CA THR A 25 -9.48 -4.96 -7.95
C THR A 25 -9.86 -6.44 -8.04
N PRO A 26 -11.15 -6.78 -8.20
CA PRO A 26 -11.54 -8.15 -8.48
C PRO A 26 -10.85 -8.73 -9.73
N ARG A 27 -10.61 -7.91 -10.76
CA ARG A 27 -9.93 -8.33 -12.00
C ARG A 27 -8.46 -8.69 -11.79
N THR A 28 -7.80 -8.11 -10.80
CA THR A 28 -6.41 -8.47 -10.44
C THR A 28 -6.33 -9.66 -9.48
N GLY A 29 -7.47 -10.25 -9.12
CA GLY A 29 -7.56 -11.30 -8.10
C GLY A 29 -7.30 -10.76 -6.71
N TYR A 30 -7.75 -9.52 -6.43
CA TYR A 30 -7.51 -8.82 -5.17
C TYR A 30 -6.01 -8.67 -4.83
N ARG A 31 -5.20 -8.42 -5.87
CA ARG A 31 -3.78 -8.09 -5.73
C ARG A 31 -3.54 -6.66 -6.17
N GLY A 32 -2.59 -6.00 -5.52
CA GLY A 32 -2.14 -4.68 -5.90
C GLY A 32 -2.25 -3.64 -4.79
N TYR A 33 -2.13 -2.37 -5.19
CA TYR A 33 -2.05 -1.22 -4.32
C TYR A 33 -3.40 -0.85 -3.70
N GLN A 34 -3.35 -0.49 -2.41
CA GLN A 34 -4.46 0.01 -1.61
C GLN A 34 -4.06 1.33 -0.95
N ARG A 35 -4.92 2.34 -1.09
CA ARG A 35 -4.71 3.67 -0.50
C ARG A 35 -5.12 3.69 0.97
N VAL A 36 -4.60 4.67 1.71
CA VAL A 36 -5.08 5.04 3.05
C VAL A 36 -6.61 5.11 3.10
N GLY A 37 -7.18 4.37 4.05
CA GLY A 37 -8.62 4.27 4.28
C GLY A 37 -9.38 3.34 3.35
N GLU A 38 -8.73 2.62 2.41
CA GLU A 38 -9.44 1.60 1.61
C GLU A 38 -9.62 0.28 2.38
N ASN A 39 -8.67 -0.08 3.25
CA ASN A 39 -8.81 -1.23 4.14
C ASN A 39 -9.68 -0.91 5.37
N ILE A 40 -10.57 -1.83 5.71
CA ILE A 40 -11.41 -1.77 6.90
C ILE A 40 -11.10 -2.98 7.78
N THR A 41 -10.50 -2.74 8.93
CA THR A 41 -10.19 -3.76 9.94
C THR A 41 -11.04 -3.52 11.17
N ASN A 42 -11.85 -4.50 11.57
CA ASN A 42 -12.79 -4.39 12.71
C ASN A 42 -13.69 -3.14 12.65
N GLY A 43 -14.18 -2.81 11.46
CA GLY A 43 -15.04 -1.64 11.23
C GLY A 43 -14.32 -0.29 11.28
N LYS A 44 -12.98 -0.27 11.35
CA LYS A 44 -12.18 0.96 11.34
C LYS A 44 -11.33 1.04 10.07
N LEU A 45 -11.22 2.25 9.52
CA LEU A 45 -10.38 2.52 8.36
C LEU A 45 -8.91 2.48 8.74
N ASP A 46 -8.12 1.75 7.97
CA ASP A 46 -6.68 1.65 8.21
C ASP A 46 -5.94 2.91 7.74
N LYS A 47 -5.03 3.39 8.58
CA LYS A 47 -4.23 4.61 8.36
C LYS A 47 -2.92 4.33 7.62
N HIS A 48 -2.89 3.31 6.79
CA HIS A 48 -1.70 2.89 6.02
C HIS A 48 -2.01 2.80 4.53
N GLU A 49 -0.96 2.91 3.72
CA GLU A 49 -0.99 2.37 2.36
C GLU A 49 -0.53 0.89 2.41
N ALA A 50 -0.99 0.08 1.45
CA ALA A 50 -0.63 -1.33 1.35
C ALA A 50 -0.47 -1.79 -0.09
N ILE A 51 0.27 -2.89 -0.28
CA ILE A 51 0.32 -3.63 -1.55
C ILE A 51 0.18 -5.11 -1.21
N ASP A 52 -0.81 -5.75 -1.84
CA ASP A 52 -1.01 -7.20 -1.75
C ASP A 52 -0.32 -7.91 -2.90
N VAL A 53 0.68 -8.73 -2.56
CA VAL A 53 1.44 -9.55 -3.51
C VAL A 53 1.24 -11.03 -3.17
N SER A 54 0.79 -11.81 -4.15
CA SER A 54 0.82 -13.27 -4.07
C SER A 54 1.46 -13.87 -5.32
N SER A 55 2.22 -14.95 -5.12
CA SER A 55 2.82 -15.73 -6.19
C SER A 55 1.73 -16.38 -7.06
N ALA A 56 1.96 -16.49 -8.37
CA ALA A 56 1.04 -17.16 -9.29
C ALA A 56 0.88 -18.67 -9.04
N THR A 57 1.61 -19.25 -8.08
CA THR A 57 1.56 -20.66 -7.71
C THR A 57 0.69 -20.86 -6.46
N PRO A 58 -0.20 -21.87 -6.42
CA PRO A 58 -1.21 -22.08 -5.37
C PRO A 58 -0.65 -22.40 -3.97
N HIS A 59 0.67 -22.42 -3.77
CA HIS A 59 1.32 -22.91 -2.55
C HIS A 59 2.26 -21.92 -1.86
N HIS A 60 2.31 -20.64 -2.26
CA HIS A 60 3.23 -19.67 -1.66
C HIS A 60 2.53 -18.49 -0.97
N VAL A 61 3.08 -18.18 0.20
CA VAL A 61 2.69 -17.22 1.23
C VAL A 61 2.45 -15.82 0.64
N GLY A 62 1.30 -15.21 0.96
CA GLY A 62 1.04 -13.80 0.68
C GLY A 62 1.97 -12.92 1.50
N VAL A 63 2.73 -12.04 0.85
CA VAL A 63 3.58 -11.06 1.54
C VAL A 63 2.82 -9.75 1.55
N PHE A 64 2.42 -9.32 2.75
CA PHE A 64 1.75 -8.05 3.00
C PHE A 64 2.77 -7.01 3.40
N PHE A 65 2.86 -5.91 2.66
CA PHE A 65 3.68 -4.76 3.04
C PHE A 65 2.78 -3.64 3.55
N PHE A 66 2.92 -3.32 4.84
CA PHE A 66 2.19 -2.23 5.50
C PHE A 66 3.09 -1.02 5.70
N PHE A 67 2.64 0.14 5.24
CA PHE A 67 3.34 1.41 5.48
C PHE A 67 2.38 2.42 6.09
N SER A 68 2.51 2.62 7.41
CA SER A 68 1.68 3.55 8.20
C SER A 68 2.01 5.00 7.88
N THR A 69 0.98 5.84 7.78
CA THR A 69 1.11 7.30 7.60
C THR A 69 1.83 7.99 8.78
N GLU A 70 1.76 7.42 9.99
CA GLU A 70 2.50 7.91 11.17
C GLU A 70 4.03 7.86 10.94
N MET A 71 4.51 6.94 10.11
CA MET A 71 5.94 6.78 9.79
C MET A 71 6.44 7.80 8.74
N TYR A 72 5.53 8.55 8.10
CA TYR A 72 5.80 9.51 7.04
C TYR A 72 5.52 10.97 7.43
N ARG A 73 5.30 11.28 8.71
CA ARG A 73 5.07 12.67 9.17
C ARG A 73 6.16 13.66 8.72
N ASP A 74 7.39 13.18 8.53
CA ASP A 74 8.53 14.00 8.11
C ASP A 74 8.78 13.99 6.59
N ILE A 75 8.03 13.21 5.82
CA ILE A 75 8.29 12.93 4.39
C ILE A 75 7.12 13.35 3.49
N ILE A 76 5.88 13.28 3.98
CA ILE A 76 4.71 13.74 3.23
C ILE A 76 4.49 15.24 3.53
N PRO A 77 4.59 16.15 2.54
CA PRO A 77 4.29 17.55 2.76
C PRO A 77 2.83 17.72 3.22
N GLN A 78 2.61 18.61 4.21
CA GLN A 78 1.31 18.82 4.86
C GLN A 78 0.14 19.13 3.89
N SER A 79 0.42 19.48 2.64
CA SER A 79 -0.59 19.67 1.59
C SER A 79 -1.27 18.39 1.10
N GLN A 80 -0.80 17.19 1.50
CA GLN A 80 -1.46 15.90 1.26
C GLN A 80 -2.15 15.35 2.50
N SER A 81 -2.67 16.21 3.39
CA SER A 81 -3.61 15.78 4.42
C SER A 81 -4.87 15.25 3.75
N TYR A 82 -5.00 13.92 3.68
CA TYR A 82 -6.27 13.30 3.36
C TYR A 82 -7.20 13.57 4.55
N ASN A 83 -8.23 14.39 4.33
CA ASN A 83 -9.35 14.49 5.25
C ASN A 83 -9.97 13.09 5.35
N LEU A 84 -9.70 12.41 6.45
CA LEU A 84 -10.32 11.14 6.87
C LEU A 84 -11.54 11.46 7.73
#